data_AF-A0A920JUV3-F1
#
_entry.id   AF-A0A920JUV3-F1
#
_cell.length_a   1.000
_cell.length_b   1.000
_cell.length_c   1.000
_cell.angle_alpha   90.00
_cell.angle_beta   90.00
_cell.angle_gamma   90.00
#
_symmetry.space_group_name_H-M   'P 1'
#
loop_
_entity.id
_entity.type
_entity.pdbx_description
1 polymer ?
#
loop_
_entity_poly.entity_id
_entity_poly.type
_entity_poly.pdbx_seq_one_letter_code
_entity_poly.pdbx_strand_id
1 'polypeptide(L)'
;MSKLRIYITLTIIIVINTGSLAQNDDSSSWVVQRTEHGHPDFQGYWFFGSRTPLQRSPDLGNKQAYSETEAEELELAMQNRLDQQDAPLEPNRGAPEKGARIGQEADDAFLGHYLPAELIPINGEYKTSVIYHPTDGRIPRREGFLDFHAKRRASGLTDTDGPEGQNLSGRCLMFGAAVPSLTPGMMNPNLQIVQTKDHIMVLTEMIHDARIIRINENHLPFNIPQWMGDSVASWEGDTLVVHSINFRPEQSSSRTITLSDEFELTERYTLVSDDEILYEFTVVDNKAYEQPFSGHRILTRNRPEERVYEYACHEGNYSLPGILAGARRLESENNN
;
A
#
# COMPACT_ATOMS: atom_id res chain seq x y z
N MET A 1 6.59 -66.66 83.48
CA MET A 1 7.71 -65.76 83.11
C MET A 1 7.79 -65.69 81.58
N SER A 2 6.93 -64.88 80.97
CA SER A 2 6.82 -64.75 79.50
C SER A 2 7.77 -63.67 78.99
N LYS A 3 8.65 -64.04 78.06
CA LYS A 3 9.55 -63.12 77.36
C LYS A 3 8.78 -62.42 76.23
N LEU A 4 8.67 -61.09 76.32
CA LEU A 4 8.14 -60.23 75.26
C LEU A 4 9.31 -59.84 74.33
N ARG A 5 9.24 -60.21 73.05
CA ARG A 5 10.18 -59.78 72.00
C ARG A 5 9.58 -58.60 71.26
N ILE A 6 10.28 -57.47 71.24
CA ILE A 6 9.93 -56.26 70.49
C ILE A 6 10.63 -56.35 69.13
N TYR A 7 9.85 -56.28 68.04
CA TYR A 7 10.37 -56.11 66.68
C TYR A 7 10.24 -54.63 66.30
N ILE A 8 11.36 -54.00 65.94
CA ILE A 8 11.42 -52.63 65.42
C ILE A 8 11.34 -52.71 63.90
N THR A 9 10.25 -52.22 63.33
CA THR A 9 10.06 -52.10 61.88
C THR A 9 10.61 -50.75 61.42
N LEU A 10 11.64 -50.75 60.57
CA LEU A 10 12.21 -49.55 59.97
C LEU A 10 11.37 -49.15 58.74
N THR A 11 10.68 -48.01 58.79
CA THR A 11 9.95 -47.46 57.63
C THR A 11 10.83 -46.42 56.92
N ILE A 12 11.21 -46.70 55.68
CA ILE A 12 11.93 -45.77 54.80
C ILE A 12 10.88 -44.84 54.15
N ILE A 13 10.93 -43.54 54.46
CA ILE A 13 10.12 -42.51 53.80
C ILE A 13 10.92 -41.98 52.62
N ILE A 14 10.46 -42.25 51.40
CA ILE A 14 10.96 -41.62 50.16
C ILE A 14 10.18 -40.32 49.97
N VAL A 15 10.86 -39.19 50.14
CA VAL A 15 10.32 -37.86 49.83
C VAL A 15 10.57 -37.59 48.34
N ILE A 16 9.52 -37.65 47.52
CA ILE A 16 9.57 -37.21 46.12
C ILE A 16 9.35 -35.71 46.11
N ASN A 17 10.42 -34.96 45.82
CA ASN A 17 10.37 -33.52 45.58
C ASN A 17 9.85 -33.30 44.16
N THR A 18 8.55 -33.03 44.01
CA THR A 18 7.99 -32.53 42.76
C THR A 18 8.32 -31.04 42.65
N GLY A 19 9.46 -30.71 42.05
CA GLY A 19 9.72 -29.34 41.58
C GLY A 19 8.64 -28.98 40.57
N SER A 20 7.75 -28.05 40.93
CA SER A 20 6.88 -27.39 39.97
C SER A 20 7.76 -26.55 39.06
N LEU A 21 7.95 -27.00 37.81
CA LEU A 21 8.44 -26.14 36.75
C LEU A 21 7.33 -25.13 36.48
N ALA A 22 7.50 -23.91 36.97
CA ALA A 22 6.74 -22.77 36.52
C ALA A 22 7.05 -22.59 35.02
N GLN A 23 6.11 -22.98 34.17
CA GLN A 23 6.09 -22.51 32.79
C GLN A 23 5.78 -21.02 32.84
N ASN A 24 6.76 -20.19 32.47
CA ASN A 24 6.52 -18.82 32.06
C ASN A 24 5.65 -18.89 30.79
N ASP A 25 4.33 -18.80 30.96
CA ASP A 25 3.40 -18.56 29.88
C ASP A 25 3.28 -17.04 29.70
N ASP A 26 4.32 -16.45 29.10
CA ASP A 26 4.36 -15.02 28.77
C ASP A 26 3.98 -14.83 27.30
N SER A 27 2.83 -15.40 26.92
CA SER A 27 2.12 -15.09 25.69
C SER A 27 0.75 -14.55 26.06
N SER A 28 0.69 -13.26 26.41
CA SER A 28 -0.60 -12.57 26.36
C SER A 28 -1.08 -12.66 24.91
N SER A 29 -2.02 -13.55 24.62
CA SER A 29 -2.64 -13.62 23.30
C SER A 29 -3.28 -12.27 23.04
N TRP A 30 -2.77 -11.56 22.03
CA TRP A 30 -3.33 -10.29 21.62
C TRP A 30 -4.82 -10.46 21.30
N VAL A 31 -5.65 -9.54 21.81
CA VAL A 31 -7.11 -9.58 21.65
C VAL A 31 -7.52 -8.39 20.80
N VAL A 32 -8.19 -8.68 19.68
CA VAL A 32 -8.72 -7.68 18.75
C VAL A 32 -9.64 -6.72 19.50
N GLN A 33 -9.29 -5.43 19.52
CA GLN A 33 -10.18 -4.39 20.02
C GLN A 33 -11.40 -4.25 19.12
N ARG A 34 -12.57 -4.06 19.73
CA ARG A 34 -13.85 -4.01 19.03
C ARG A 34 -14.57 -2.68 19.28
N THR A 35 -15.22 -2.19 18.25
CA THR A 35 -16.19 -1.09 18.31
C THR A 35 -17.39 -1.47 19.18
N GLU A 36 -18.24 -0.50 19.53
CA GLU A 36 -19.52 -0.69 20.21
C GLU A 36 -20.51 -1.58 19.42
N HIS A 37 -20.19 -1.87 18.15
CA HIS A 37 -20.96 -2.75 17.27
C HIS A 37 -20.40 -4.18 17.20
N GLY A 38 -19.32 -4.48 17.93
CA GLY A 38 -18.73 -5.83 18.02
C GLY A 38 -17.79 -6.19 16.87
N HIS A 39 -17.51 -5.26 15.96
CA HIS A 39 -16.55 -5.44 14.88
C HIS A 39 -15.15 -4.95 15.28
N PRO A 40 -14.07 -5.52 14.72
CA PRO A 40 -12.71 -4.99 14.85
C PRO A 40 -12.66 -3.48 14.64
N ASP A 41 -11.90 -2.79 15.50
CA ASP A 41 -11.79 -1.34 15.50
C ASP A 41 -10.62 -0.86 14.64
N PHE A 42 -10.91 -0.46 13.41
CA PHE A 42 -9.94 0.11 12.47
C PHE A 42 -9.77 1.62 12.62
N GLN A 43 -10.48 2.28 13.55
CA GLN A 43 -10.42 3.73 13.73
C GLN A 43 -8.98 4.22 13.90
N GLY A 44 -8.69 5.35 13.25
CA GLY A 44 -7.46 6.10 13.50
C GLY A 44 -6.67 6.41 12.26
N TYR A 45 -5.39 6.70 12.47
CA TYR A 45 -4.45 7.09 11.44
C TYR A 45 -3.51 5.94 11.14
N TRP A 46 -3.31 5.67 9.86
CA TRP A 46 -2.55 4.54 9.36
C TRP A 46 -1.56 5.01 8.31
N PHE A 47 -0.51 4.23 8.12
CA PHE A 47 0.56 4.42 7.16
C PHE A 47 0.57 3.27 6.19
N PHE A 48 0.73 3.57 4.90
CA PHE A 48 0.78 2.55 3.85
C PHE A 48 2.02 2.63 2.98
N GLY A 49 3.00 3.44 3.39
CA GLY A 49 4.30 3.52 2.74
C GLY A 49 5.06 2.22 2.92
N SER A 50 5.76 1.79 1.87
CA SER A 50 6.57 0.57 1.94
C SER A 50 7.71 0.62 0.93
N ARG A 51 8.87 0.12 1.33
CA ARG A 51 10.02 -0.14 0.45
C ARG A 51 9.87 -1.44 -0.35
N THR A 52 8.93 -2.31 0.03
CA THR A 52 8.61 -3.52 -0.72
C THR A 52 8.00 -3.14 -2.07
N PRO A 53 8.62 -3.54 -3.20
CA PRO A 53 8.15 -3.14 -4.51
C PRO A 53 6.79 -3.78 -4.83
N LEU A 54 5.97 -3.13 -5.64
CA LEU A 54 4.69 -3.69 -6.08
C LEU A 54 4.88 -5.04 -6.80
N GLN A 55 5.85 -5.10 -7.70
CA GLN A 55 6.17 -6.26 -8.53
C GLN A 55 7.57 -6.77 -8.25
N ARG A 56 7.75 -8.08 -8.32
CA ARG A 56 9.05 -8.72 -8.09
C ARG A 56 10.03 -8.44 -9.22
N SER A 57 11.30 -8.23 -8.88
CA SER A 57 12.37 -8.16 -9.86
C SER A 57 12.41 -9.44 -10.71
N PRO A 58 12.56 -9.36 -12.05
CA PRO A 58 12.70 -10.54 -12.91
C PRO A 58 13.80 -11.49 -12.45
N ASP A 59 14.90 -10.95 -11.92
CA ASP A 59 16.08 -11.71 -11.51
C ASP A 59 15.81 -12.63 -10.30
N LEU A 60 14.74 -12.37 -9.54
CA LEU A 60 14.34 -13.19 -8.39
C LEU A 60 13.42 -14.35 -8.78
N GLY A 61 12.91 -14.39 -10.02
CA GLY A 61 11.99 -15.42 -10.49
C GLY A 61 10.79 -15.62 -9.55
N ASN A 62 10.64 -16.84 -9.02
CA ASN A 62 9.54 -17.21 -8.11
C ASN A 62 9.89 -17.06 -6.61
N LYS A 63 11.01 -16.42 -6.26
CA LYS A 63 11.42 -16.27 -4.86
C LYS A 63 10.52 -15.28 -4.13
N GLN A 64 9.63 -15.78 -3.26
CA GLN A 64 8.60 -14.96 -2.61
C GLN A 64 9.08 -14.17 -1.38
N ALA A 65 10.15 -14.60 -0.73
CA ALA A 65 10.71 -13.94 0.44
C ALA A 65 12.25 -13.90 0.39
N TYR A 66 12.82 -12.84 0.97
CA TYR A 66 14.22 -12.74 1.31
C TYR A 66 14.50 -13.52 2.59
N SER A 67 15.71 -14.05 2.75
CA SER A 67 16.22 -14.42 4.06
C SER A 67 16.44 -13.17 4.90
N GLU A 68 16.59 -13.33 6.22
CA GLU A 68 16.91 -12.23 7.13
C GLU A 68 18.21 -11.50 6.71
N THR A 69 19.27 -12.26 6.41
CA THR A 69 20.54 -11.70 5.93
C THR A 69 20.39 -10.93 4.62
N GLU A 70 19.57 -11.40 3.68
CA GLU A 70 19.33 -10.69 2.42
C GLU A 70 18.53 -9.40 2.64
N ALA A 71 17.57 -9.41 3.57
CA ALA A 71 16.84 -8.22 3.95
C ALA A 71 17.78 -7.18 4.59
N GLU A 72 18.63 -7.59 5.54
CA GLU A 72 19.63 -6.71 6.17
C GLU A 72 20.60 -6.10 5.14
N GLU A 73 21.08 -6.90 4.18
CA GLU A 73 21.95 -6.41 3.10
C GLU A 73 21.23 -5.38 2.21
N LEU A 74 19.95 -5.61 1.90
CA LEU A 74 19.15 -4.68 1.11
C LEU A 74 18.88 -3.37 1.86
N GLU A 75 18.56 -3.45 3.15
CA GLU A 75 18.35 -2.28 4.02
C GLU A 75 19.62 -1.45 4.17
N LEU A 76 20.75 -2.10 4.39
CA LEU A 76 22.06 -1.43 4.39
C LEU A 76 22.36 -0.77 3.03
N ALA A 77 22.06 -1.45 1.92
CA ALA A 77 22.23 -0.87 0.59
C ALA A 77 21.25 0.29 0.31
N MET A 78 20.03 0.26 0.88
CA MET A 78 19.10 1.38 0.84
C MET A 78 19.65 2.57 1.63
N GLN A 79 20.10 2.35 2.87
CA GLN A 79 20.65 3.40 3.71
C GLN A 79 21.88 4.06 3.08
N ASN A 80 22.82 3.26 2.56
CA ASN A 80 24.01 3.79 1.89
C ASN A 80 23.67 4.66 0.66
N ARG A 81 22.57 4.36 -0.05
CA ARG A 81 22.12 5.20 -1.17
C ARG A 81 21.54 6.53 -0.69
N LEU A 82 20.76 6.52 0.38
CA LEU A 82 20.25 7.75 1.00
C LEU A 82 21.40 8.64 1.49
N ASP A 83 22.38 8.06 2.18
CA ASP A 83 23.55 8.79 2.67
C ASP A 83 24.37 9.41 1.52
N GLN A 84 24.46 8.72 0.37
CA GLN A 84 25.10 9.26 -0.83
C GLN A 84 24.30 10.40 -1.47
N GLN A 85 22.97 10.34 -1.40
CA GLN A 85 22.09 11.41 -1.90
C GLN A 85 22.16 12.67 -1.03
N ASP A 86 22.40 12.52 0.27
CA ASP A 86 22.61 13.61 1.22
C ASP A 86 24.00 14.27 1.09
N ALA A 87 24.90 13.71 0.30
CA ALA A 87 26.23 14.26 0.11
C ALA A 87 26.15 15.70 -0.45
N PRO A 88 26.88 16.67 0.14
CA PRO A 88 26.86 18.04 -0.35
C PRO A 88 27.22 18.14 -1.82
N LEU A 89 26.46 18.93 -2.57
CA LEU A 89 26.83 19.29 -3.93
C LEU A 89 28.07 20.19 -3.91
N GLU A 90 28.94 20.03 -4.92
CA GLU A 90 30.13 20.88 -5.11
C GLU A 90 29.73 22.37 -5.19
N PRO A 91 30.14 23.23 -4.22
CA PRO A 91 29.67 24.62 -4.15
C PRO A 91 30.04 25.46 -5.38
N ASN A 92 31.12 25.09 -6.06
CA ASN A 92 31.64 25.80 -7.24
C ASN A 92 31.29 25.11 -8.56
N ARG A 93 30.28 24.23 -8.58
CA ARG A 93 29.82 23.60 -9.83
C ARG A 93 29.37 24.67 -10.82
N GLY A 94 29.82 24.53 -12.07
CA GLY A 94 29.36 25.38 -13.17
C GLY A 94 27.87 25.18 -13.46
N ALA A 95 27.29 26.12 -14.21
CA ALA A 95 25.97 25.91 -14.80
C ALA A 95 25.97 24.63 -15.66
N PRO A 96 24.83 23.90 -15.75
CA PRO A 96 24.70 22.78 -16.68
C PRO A 96 25.07 23.20 -18.11
N GLU A 97 25.65 22.28 -18.88
CA GLU A 97 25.94 22.53 -20.28
C GLU A 97 24.67 22.89 -21.04
N LYS A 98 24.79 23.72 -22.08
CA LYS A 98 23.65 24.08 -22.92
C LYS A 98 23.06 22.82 -23.55
N GLY A 99 21.77 22.58 -23.32
CA GLY A 99 21.08 21.38 -23.79
C GLY A 99 21.16 20.19 -22.83
N ALA A 100 21.80 20.34 -21.67
CA ALA A 100 21.73 19.36 -20.61
C ALA A 100 20.27 19.10 -20.22
N ARG A 101 19.93 17.83 -19.98
CA ARG A 101 18.65 17.44 -19.42
C ARG A 101 18.60 17.87 -17.97
N ILE A 102 17.62 18.69 -17.62
CA ILE A 102 17.26 18.98 -16.23
C ILE A 102 16.29 17.87 -15.81
N GLY A 103 16.70 17.03 -14.85
CA GLY A 103 15.85 16.00 -14.27
C GLY A 103 15.15 16.48 -13.00
N GLN A 104 14.61 15.52 -12.26
CA GLN A 104 13.93 15.73 -10.97
C GLN A 104 14.77 15.18 -9.82
N GLU A 105 16.11 15.15 -9.96
CA GLU A 105 16.99 14.49 -9.01
C GLU A 105 16.87 15.06 -7.59
N ALA A 106 16.58 16.36 -7.48
CA ALA A 106 16.34 17.01 -6.18
C ALA A 106 15.04 16.52 -5.53
N ASP A 107 13.96 16.37 -6.30
CA ASP A 107 12.71 15.81 -5.81
C ASP A 107 12.88 14.33 -5.46
N ASP A 108 13.57 13.55 -6.31
CA ASP A 108 13.84 12.13 -6.07
C ASP A 108 14.68 11.93 -4.80
N ALA A 109 15.66 12.81 -4.54
CA ALA A 109 16.42 12.81 -3.29
C ALA A 109 15.50 13.12 -2.10
N PHE A 110 14.70 14.19 -2.16
CA PHE A 110 13.76 14.49 -1.08
C PHE A 110 12.78 13.33 -0.79
N LEU A 111 12.18 12.77 -1.83
CA LEU A 111 11.24 11.65 -1.74
C LEU A 111 11.90 10.36 -1.25
N GLY A 112 13.18 10.16 -1.58
CA GLY A 112 13.96 9.03 -1.11
C GLY A 112 14.01 8.94 0.42
N HIS A 113 13.95 10.07 1.12
CA HIS A 113 14.06 10.16 2.58
C HIS A 113 12.71 10.16 3.30
N TYR A 114 11.60 10.09 2.56
CA TYR A 114 10.26 10.07 3.14
C TYR A 114 9.95 8.74 3.85
N LEU A 115 10.57 7.65 3.41
CA LEU A 115 10.42 6.32 4.01
C LEU A 115 11.73 5.90 4.70
N PRO A 116 11.69 5.17 5.82
CA PRO A 116 12.89 4.54 6.37
C PRO A 116 13.47 3.54 5.36
N ALA A 117 14.77 3.24 5.49
CA ALA A 117 15.49 2.27 4.67
C ALA A 117 15.25 0.83 5.14
N GLU A 118 13.98 0.47 5.38
CA GLU A 118 13.58 -0.76 6.06
C GLU A 118 12.47 -1.48 5.29
N LEU A 119 12.48 -2.81 5.32
CA LEU A 119 11.42 -3.67 4.80
C LEU A 119 10.47 -4.02 5.94
N ILE A 120 9.17 -3.94 5.68
CA ILE A 120 8.15 -4.33 6.66
C ILE A 120 7.85 -5.82 6.47
N PRO A 121 8.14 -6.70 7.44
CA PRO A 121 7.85 -8.12 7.32
C PRO A 121 6.34 -8.38 7.35
N ILE A 122 5.90 -9.44 6.67
CA ILE A 122 4.52 -9.92 6.71
C ILE A 122 4.55 -11.31 7.31
N ASN A 123 3.96 -11.47 8.51
CA ASN A 123 3.99 -12.72 9.27
C ASN A 123 5.42 -13.26 9.48
N GLY A 124 6.38 -12.36 9.74
CA GLY A 124 7.79 -12.71 9.95
C GLY A 124 8.61 -12.94 8.68
N GLU A 125 8.04 -12.77 7.48
CA GLU A 125 8.74 -12.93 6.21
C GLU A 125 8.92 -11.60 5.47
N TYR A 126 10.16 -11.32 5.02
CA TYR A 126 10.47 -10.18 4.17
C TYR A 126 10.10 -10.47 2.71
N LYS A 127 8.92 -10.04 2.28
CA LYS A 127 8.45 -10.31 0.92
C LYS A 127 9.28 -9.58 -0.12
N THR A 128 9.53 -10.26 -1.24
CA THR A 128 10.26 -9.68 -2.38
C THR A 128 9.37 -8.80 -3.27
N SER A 129 8.06 -8.83 -3.06
CA SER A 129 7.07 -7.97 -3.72
C SER A 129 5.73 -7.98 -2.98
N VAL A 130 4.92 -6.95 -3.18
CA VAL A 130 3.52 -6.89 -2.72
C VAL A 130 2.68 -7.97 -3.42
N ILE A 131 2.83 -8.12 -4.74
CA ILE A 131 2.13 -9.17 -5.49
C ILE A 131 2.79 -10.52 -5.20
N TYR A 132 1.99 -11.48 -4.73
CA TYR A 132 2.42 -12.85 -4.47
C TYR A 132 1.80 -13.87 -5.43
N HIS A 133 0.69 -13.50 -6.08
CA HIS A 133 0.04 -14.29 -7.12
C HIS A 133 -0.14 -13.44 -8.37
N PRO A 134 0.31 -13.88 -9.56
CA PRO A 134 0.99 -15.15 -9.87
C PRO A 134 2.31 -15.33 -9.14
N THR A 135 2.86 -16.57 -9.12
CA THR A 135 4.02 -16.91 -8.27
C THR A 135 5.28 -16.14 -8.62
N ASP A 136 5.38 -15.59 -9.82
CA ASP A 136 6.48 -14.71 -10.25
C ASP A 136 6.35 -13.29 -9.68
N GLY A 137 5.22 -12.95 -9.04
CA GLY A 137 5.01 -11.69 -8.34
C GLY A 137 4.85 -10.51 -9.28
N ARG A 138 4.38 -10.75 -10.51
CA ARG A 138 4.25 -9.74 -11.55
C ARG A 138 2.80 -9.64 -12.04
N ILE A 139 2.43 -8.46 -12.51
CA ILE A 139 1.09 -8.22 -13.07
C ILE A 139 1.00 -8.95 -14.43
N PRO A 140 0.05 -9.88 -14.63
CA PRO A 140 -0.10 -10.65 -15.86
C PRO A 140 -0.84 -9.83 -16.93
N ARG A 141 -0.23 -8.75 -17.42
CA ARG A 141 -0.82 -7.86 -18.42
C ARG A 141 -1.07 -8.59 -19.74
N ARG A 142 -2.27 -8.40 -20.29
CA ARG A 142 -2.62 -8.92 -21.61
C ARG A 142 -1.94 -8.09 -22.70
N GLU A 143 -1.26 -8.77 -23.61
CA GLU A 143 -0.64 -8.12 -24.76
C GLU A 143 -1.68 -7.39 -25.62
N GLY A 144 -1.35 -6.19 -26.09
CA GLY A 144 -2.20 -5.40 -26.98
C GLY A 144 -3.39 -4.70 -26.31
N PHE A 145 -3.60 -4.87 -25.00
CA PHE A 145 -4.63 -4.11 -24.30
C PHE A 145 -4.31 -2.61 -24.32
N LEU A 146 -5.27 -1.80 -24.79
CA LEU A 146 -5.19 -0.34 -24.78
C LEU A 146 -6.13 0.20 -23.69
N ASP A 147 -5.53 0.81 -22.67
CA ASP A 147 -6.26 1.51 -21.64
C ASP A 147 -6.81 2.86 -22.13
N PHE A 148 -7.50 3.59 -21.24
CA PHE A 148 -8.08 4.89 -21.55
C PHE A 148 -7.06 5.86 -22.17
N HIS A 149 -5.89 6.01 -21.53
CA HIS A 149 -4.85 6.94 -21.96
C HIS A 149 -4.17 6.47 -23.25
N ALA A 150 -3.99 5.16 -23.45
CA ALA A 150 -3.44 4.60 -24.67
C ALA A 150 -4.40 4.77 -25.86
N LYS A 151 -5.71 4.55 -25.67
CA LYS A 151 -6.75 4.83 -26.68
C LYS A 151 -6.76 6.31 -27.06
N ARG A 152 -6.65 7.20 -26.07
CA ARG A 152 -6.55 8.65 -26.29
C ARG A 152 -5.33 8.99 -27.16
N ARG A 153 -4.14 8.51 -26.79
CA ARG A 153 -2.92 8.71 -27.60
C ARG A 153 -3.07 8.15 -29.02
N ALA A 154 -3.66 6.97 -29.17
CA ALA A 154 -3.91 6.36 -30.47
C ALA A 154 -4.87 7.16 -31.37
N SER A 155 -5.76 7.98 -30.78
CA SER A 155 -6.64 8.90 -31.51
C SER A 155 -5.94 10.19 -32.01
N GLY A 156 -4.64 10.36 -31.73
CA GLY A 156 -3.86 11.53 -32.09
C GLY A 156 -3.89 12.66 -31.05
N LEU A 157 -4.56 12.44 -29.92
CA LEU A 157 -4.62 13.41 -28.83
C LEU A 157 -3.38 13.29 -27.93
N THR A 158 -2.76 14.42 -27.67
CA THR A 158 -1.54 14.57 -26.87
C THR A 158 -1.84 15.02 -25.44
N ASP A 159 -0.79 15.08 -24.62
CA ASP A 159 -0.87 15.53 -23.23
C ASP A 159 -1.26 17.01 -23.11
N THR A 160 -1.13 17.78 -24.19
CA THR A 160 -1.43 19.22 -24.24
C THR A 160 -2.72 19.58 -24.98
N ASP A 161 -3.48 18.57 -25.43
CA ASP A 161 -4.78 18.74 -26.09
C ASP A 161 -5.89 18.80 -25.05
N GLY A 162 -6.05 19.98 -24.45
CA GLY A 162 -6.98 20.24 -23.34
C GLY A 162 -6.43 19.78 -21.99
N PRO A 163 -7.09 20.16 -20.88
CA PRO A 163 -6.65 19.76 -19.55
C PRO A 163 -6.73 18.24 -19.34
N GLU A 164 -7.64 17.53 -20.04
CA GLU A 164 -7.77 16.07 -20.01
C GLU A 164 -6.59 15.32 -20.64
N GLY A 165 -5.70 16.01 -21.36
CA GLY A 165 -4.42 15.44 -21.79
C GLY A 165 -3.46 15.19 -20.63
N GLN A 166 -3.58 15.96 -19.54
CA GLN A 166 -2.76 15.78 -18.36
C GLN A 166 -3.29 14.65 -17.49
N ASN A 167 -2.37 13.99 -16.77
CA ASN A 167 -2.72 12.94 -15.82
C ASN A 167 -3.58 13.48 -14.67
N LEU A 168 -4.22 12.56 -13.92
CA LEU A 168 -5.10 12.93 -12.81
C LEU A 168 -4.39 13.73 -11.72
N SER A 169 -3.12 13.44 -11.47
CA SER A 169 -2.33 14.11 -10.44
C SER A 169 -2.01 15.56 -10.79
N GLY A 170 -1.63 15.87 -12.03
CA GLY A 170 -1.39 17.24 -12.49
C GLY A 170 -2.65 18.11 -12.53
N ARG A 171 -3.83 17.46 -12.53
CA ARG A 171 -5.15 18.09 -12.43
C ARG A 171 -5.71 18.12 -11.02
N CYS A 172 -4.97 17.62 -10.04
CA CYS A 172 -5.39 17.49 -8.64
C CYS A 172 -6.69 16.70 -8.45
N LEU A 173 -6.94 15.70 -9.30
CA LEU A 173 -8.15 14.88 -9.23
C LEU A 173 -7.95 13.66 -8.34
N MET A 174 -6.85 12.93 -8.54
CA MET A 174 -6.44 11.78 -7.71
C MET A 174 -4.94 11.50 -7.90
N PHE A 175 -4.34 10.79 -6.94
CA PHE A 175 -2.97 10.30 -7.04
C PHE A 175 -2.88 8.78 -6.83
N GLY A 176 -1.99 8.12 -7.57
CA GLY A 176 -1.70 6.70 -7.35
C GLY A 176 -2.62 5.72 -8.09
N ALA A 177 -2.86 4.57 -7.49
CA ALA A 177 -3.64 3.47 -8.07
C ALA A 177 -5.16 3.69 -7.96
N ALA A 178 -5.94 2.71 -8.41
CA ALA A 178 -7.41 2.78 -8.41
C ALA A 178 -8.00 3.07 -7.00
N VAL A 179 -7.29 2.63 -5.95
CA VAL A 179 -7.58 2.96 -4.55
C VAL A 179 -6.25 3.14 -3.77
N PRO A 180 -6.24 3.89 -2.65
CA PRO A 180 -5.01 4.30 -1.95
C PRO A 180 -4.15 3.13 -1.46
N SER A 181 -4.79 2.05 -0.99
CA SER A 181 -4.08 0.94 -0.37
C SER A 181 -3.47 -0.07 -1.37
N LEU A 182 -3.72 0.10 -2.66
CA LEU A 182 -3.39 -0.93 -3.65
C LEU A 182 -1.92 -0.91 -4.10
N THR A 183 -1.25 0.22 -3.97
CA THR A 183 0.16 0.37 -4.36
C THR A 183 1.00 1.02 -3.26
N PRO A 184 2.26 0.61 -3.07
CA PRO A 184 3.17 1.28 -2.14
C PRO A 184 3.32 2.75 -2.53
N GLY A 185 2.89 3.64 -1.63
CA GLY A 185 3.04 5.08 -1.78
C GLY A 185 4.40 5.52 -1.22
N MET A 186 5.01 6.53 -1.84
CA MET A 186 6.29 7.08 -1.39
C MET A 186 6.17 8.50 -0.83
N MET A 187 5.10 9.23 -1.15
CA MET A 187 4.86 10.59 -0.64
C MET A 187 3.51 10.63 0.04
N ASN A 188 3.48 11.18 1.26
CA ASN A 188 2.29 11.33 2.09
C ASN A 188 1.41 10.08 2.14
N PRO A 189 1.96 8.86 2.40
CA PRO A 189 1.18 7.64 2.41
C PRO A 189 0.49 7.46 3.77
N ASN A 190 -0.21 8.51 4.22
CA ASN A 190 -1.02 8.54 5.42
C ASN A 190 -2.49 8.35 5.05
N LEU A 191 -3.19 7.58 5.87
CA LEU A 191 -4.62 7.33 5.80
C LEU A 191 -5.28 7.69 7.12
N GLN A 192 -6.52 8.16 7.05
CA GLN A 192 -7.42 8.18 8.19
C GLN A 192 -8.58 7.23 7.89
N ILE A 193 -8.82 6.29 8.80
CA ILE A 193 -9.99 5.42 8.79
C ILE A 193 -10.98 5.95 9.82
N VAL A 194 -12.19 6.24 9.35
CA VAL A 194 -13.37 6.51 10.19
C VAL A 194 -14.37 5.41 9.94
N GLN A 195 -14.77 4.73 11.00
CA GLN A 195 -15.62 3.55 10.99
C GLN A 195 -16.88 3.86 11.78
N THR A 196 -18.02 3.57 11.16
CA THR A 196 -19.33 3.64 11.79
C THR A 196 -19.97 2.26 11.74
N LYS A 197 -21.21 2.13 12.21
CA LYS A 197 -21.97 0.89 12.08
C LYS A 197 -22.12 0.41 10.65
N ASP A 198 -22.34 1.36 9.73
CA ASP A 198 -22.81 1.10 8.37
C ASP A 198 -21.84 1.58 7.29
N HIS A 199 -20.82 2.36 7.63
CA HIS A 199 -19.84 2.89 6.68
C HIS A 199 -18.41 2.85 7.21
N ILE A 200 -17.46 2.71 6.29
CA ILE A 200 -16.05 3.04 6.49
C ILE A 200 -15.66 4.14 5.52
N MET A 201 -15.07 5.21 6.03
CA MET A 201 -14.37 6.21 5.24
C MET A 201 -12.88 5.92 5.31
N VAL A 202 -12.23 5.83 4.15
CA VAL A 202 -10.78 5.86 4.02
C VAL A 202 -10.40 7.17 3.37
N LEU A 203 -9.81 8.08 4.15
CA LEU A 203 -9.28 9.35 3.67
C LEU A 203 -7.78 9.23 3.46
N THR A 204 -7.28 9.61 2.29
CA THR A 204 -5.84 9.66 1.98
C THR A 204 -5.33 11.08 2.07
N GLU A 205 -4.18 11.27 2.71
CA GLU A 205 -3.57 12.60 2.83
C GLU A 205 -3.28 13.19 1.44
N MET A 206 -2.64 12.41 0.57
CA MET A 206 -2.33 12.83 -0.78
C MET A 206 -3.60 13.06 -1.63
N ILE A 207 -3.76 14.26 -2.20
CA ILE A 207 -4.95 14.68 -2.98
C ILE A 207 -6.27 14.59 -2.20
N HIS A 208 -6.25 14.44 -0.87
CA HIS A 208 -7.45 14.45 -0.01
C HIS A 208 -8.59 13.51 -0.48
N ASP A 209 -8.24 12.33 -0.98
CA ASP A 209 -9.20 11.37 -1.52
C ASP A 209 -10.01 10.71 -0.39
N ALA A 210 -11.33 10.97 -0.34
CA ALA A 210 -12.24 10.38 0.63
C ALA A 210 -13.08 9.25 0.00
N ARG A 211 -12.71 8.00 0.25
CA ARG A 211 -13.45 6.83 -0.21
C ARG A 211 -14.48 6.39 0.82
N ILE A 212 -15.74 6.28 0.43
CA ILE A 212 -16.83 5.80 1.29
C ILE A 212 -17.18 4.36 0.91
N ILE A 213 -17.14 3.47 1.90
CA ILE A 213 -17.39 2.04 1.76
C ILE A 213 -18.64 1.71 2.58
N ARG A 214 -19.68 1.18 1.92
CA ARG A 214 -20.98 0.85 2.55
C ARG A 214 -20.98 -0.59 3.06
N ILE A 215 -21.32 -0.82 4.31
CA ILE A 215 -21.28 -2.14 4.96
C ILE A 215 -22.64 -2.83 4.84
N ASN A 216 -22.63 -4.09 4.43
CA ASN A 216 -23.81 -4.96 4.26
C ASN A 216 -24.86 -4.38 3.27
N GLU A 217 -24.39 -3.67 2.25
CA GLU A 217 -25.21 -3.14 1.17
C GLU A 217 -24.91 -3.81 -0.18
N ASN A 218 -25.85 -3.66 -1.12
CA ASN A 218 -25.60 -4.00 -2.51
C ASN A 218 -24.91 -2.84 -3.23
N HIS A 219 -24.22 -3.16 -4.32
CA HIS A 219 -23.76 -2.16 -5.27
C HIS A 219 -24.90 -1.29 -5.78
N LEU A 220 -24.56 -0.07 -6.17
CA LEU A 220 -25.50 0.89 -6.73
C LEU A 220 -26.16 0.30 -7.98
N PRO A 221 -27.47 0.48 -8.16
CA PRO A 221 -28.21 -0.15 -9.26
C PRO A 221 -27.91 0.49 -10.63
N PHE A 222 -27.14 1.58 -10.65
CA PHE A 222 -26.77 2.31 -11.86
C PHE A 222 -25.29 2.11 -12.19
N ASN A 223 -25.01 1.91 -13.47
CA ASN A 223 -23.65 1.79 -13.98
C ASN A 223 -23.07 3.17 -14.33
N ILE A 224 -22.81 3.98 -13.30
CA ILE A 224 -22.12 5.26 -13.44
C ILE A 224 -20.73 5.10 -12.84
N PRO A 225 -19.65 5.17 -13.65
CA PRO A 225 -18.31 5.06 -13.13
C PRO A 225 -17.97 6.14 -12.09
N GLN A 226 -17.42 5.72 -10.95
CA GLN A 226 -17.05 6.58 -9.82
C GLN A 226 -15.54 6.61 -9.62
N TRP A 227 -15.04 7.73 -9.10
CA TRP A 227 -13.67 7.79 -8.58
C TRP A 227 -13.53 6.82 -7.41
N MET A 228 -12.50 5.98 -7.44
CA MET A 228 -12.30 4.87 -6.49
C MET A 228 -13.40 3.80 -6.50
N GLY A 229 -14.25 3.78 -7.53
CA GLY A 229 -15.30 2.79 -7.74
C GLY A 229 -16.44 2.86 -6.72
N ASP A 230 -17.45 2.03 -6.95
CA ASP A 230 -18.53 1.77 -6.00
C ASP A 230 -18.11 0.65 -5.05
N SER A 231 -17.87 0.97 -3.78
CA SER A 231 -17.33 0.07 -2.77
C SER A 231 -18.40 -0.38 -1.77
N VAL A 232 -18.58 -1.69 -1.61
CA VAL A 232 -19.40 -2.30 -0.56
C VAL A 232 -18.57 -3.28 0.25
N ALA A 233 -18.96 -3.54 1.50
CA ALA A 233 -18.21 -4.41 2.38
C ALA A 233 -19.09 -5.37 3.18
N SER A 234 -18.49 -6.46 3.62
CA SER A 234 -19.08 -7.43 4.55
C SER A 234 -18.02 -7.94 5.51
N TRP A 235 -18.45 -8.47 6.66
CA TRP A 235 -17.56 -9.06 7.65
C TRP A 235 -17.46 -10.58 7.48
N GLU A 236 -16.23 -11.09 7.41
CA GLU A 236 -15.91 -12.52 7.50
C GLU A 236 -15.12 -12.77 8.78
N GLY A 237 -15.84 -13.07 9.87
CA GLY A 237 -15.23 -13.09 11.20
C GLY A 237 -14.70 -11.70 11.57
N ASP A 238 -13.39 -11.59 11.77
CA ASP A 238 -12.68 -10.35 12.10
C ASP A 238 -12.02 -9.67 10.88
N THR A 239 -12.32 -10.13 9.66
CA THR A 239 -11.83 -9.51 8.42
C THR A 239 -12.95 -8.69 7.78
N LEU A 240 -12.66 -7.42 7.48
CA LEU A 240 -13.50 -6.61 6.59
C LEU A 240 -13.15 -6.94 5.13
N VAL A 241 -14.11 -7.46 4.38
CA VAL A 241 -13.98 -7.75 2.96
C VAL A 241 -14.69 -6.66 2.17
N VAL A 242 -13.96 -5.94 1.33
CA VAL A 242 -14.49 -4.86 0.50
C VAL A 242 -14.46 -5.31 -0.95
N HIS A 243 -15.58 -5.17 -1.64
CA HIS A 243 -15.70 -5.44 -3.08
C HIS A 243 -16.03 -4.14 -3.80
N SER A 244 -15.32 -3.86 -4.89
CA SER A 244 -15.41 -2.60 -5.62
C SER A 244 -15.43 -2.80 -7.12
N ILE A 245 -16.33 -2.06 -7.79
CA ILE A 245 -16.56 -2.10 -9.24
C ILE A 245 -16.80 -0.70 -9.79
N ASN A 246 -17.06 -0.57 -11.10
CA ASN A 246 -17.47 0.69 -11.75
C ASN A 246 -16.47 1.84 -11.55
N PHE A 247 -15.19 1.58 -11.78
CA PHE A 247 -14.14 2.59 -11.69
C PHE A 247 -14.14 3.52 -12.89
N ARG A 248 -13.76 4.79 -12.68
CA ARG A 248 -13.53 5.75 -13.76
C ARG A 248 -12.37 5.26 -14.65
N PRO A 249 -12.54 5.17 -15.98
CA PRO A 249 -11.48 4.67 -16.88
C PRO A 249 -10.22 5.53 -16.84
N GLU A 250 -10.33 6.81 -16.49
CA GLU A 250 -9.20 7.74 -16.36
C GLU A 250 -8.24 7.37 -15.23
N GLN A 251 -8.67 6.54 -14.27
CA GLN A 251 -7.85 5.99 -13.19
C GLN A 251 -6.79 5.00 -13.68
N SER A 252 -6.92 4.51 -14.92
CA SER A 252 -5.95 3.56 -15.47
C SER A 252 -4.55 4.14 -15.49
N SER A 253 -3.57 3.32 -15.10
CA SER A 253 -2.16 3.68 -15.11
C SER A 253 -1.33 2.53 -15.67
N SER A 254 -0.60 2.79 -16.76
CA SER A 254 0.38 1.85 -17.30
C SER A 254 1.60 1.65 -16.40
N ARG A 255 1.86 2.59 -15.47
CA ARG A 255 2.97 2.52 -14.51
C ARG A 255 2.64 1.64 -13.31
N THR A 256 1.39 1.64 -12.88
CA THR A 256 0.90 0.85 -11.75
C THR A 256 -0.10 -0.18 -12.25
N ILE A 257 -1.39 0.07 -12.06
CA ILE A 257 -2.48 -0.85 -12.36
C ILE A 257 -3.32 -0.25 -13.48
N THR A 258 -3.50 -1.07 -14.51
CA THR A 258 -4.28 -0.76 -15.70
C THR A 258 -5.69 -1.28 -15.48
N LEU A 259 -6.69 -0.54 -15.93
CA LEU A 259 -8.08 -0.95 -15.76
C LEU A 259 -8.89 -0.75 -17.04
N SER A 260 -9.81 -1.68 -17.24
CA SER A 260 -10.89 -1.64 -18.20
C SER A 260 -12.21 -1.37 -17.48
N ASP A 261 -13.31 -1.44 -18.23
CA ASP A 261 -14.67 -1.42 -17.72
C ASP A 261 -15.08 -2.72 -16.98
N GLU A 262 -14.24 -3.75 -16.99
CA GLU A 262 -14.42 -5.02 -16.25
C GLU A 262 -13.53 -5.11 -15.00
N PHE A 263 -12.92 -4.00 -14.57
CA PHE A 263 -12.06 -3.99 -13.40
C PHE A 263 -12.88 -4.16 -12.11
N GLU A 264 -12.60 -5.25 -11.40
CA GLU A 264 -13.12 -5.57 -10.08
C GLU A 264 -11.96 -5.70 -9.09
N LEU A 265 -12.18 -5.18 -7.88
CA LEU A 265 -11.21 -5.20 -6.80
C LEU A 265 -11.86 -5.76 -5.53
N THR A 266 -11.28 -6.83 -5.01
CA THR A 266 -11.60 -7.36 -3.68
C THR A 266 -10.46 -7.06 -2.74
N GLU A 267 -10.72 -6.34 -1.65
CA GLU A 267 -9.76 -6.02 -0.59
C GLU A 267 -10.17 -6.74 0.70
N ARG A 268 -9.18 -7.09 1.51
CA ARG A 268 -9.38 -7.68 2.84
C ARG A 268 -8.53 -6.92 3.84
N TYR A 269 -9.16 -6.45 4.91
CA TYR A 269 -8.49 -5.77 6.02
C TYR A 269 -8.65 -6.63 7.27
N THR A 270 -7.53 -7.06 7.84
CA THR A 270 -7.49 -7.86 9.07
C THR A 270 -6.52 -7.22 10.05
N LEU A 271 -6.97 -6.86 11.25
CA LEU A 271 -6.04 -6.47 12.31
C LEU A 271 -5.23 -7.71 12.72
N VAL A 272 -3.91 -7.58 12.74
CA VAL A 272 -2.98 -8.65 13.18
C VAL A 272 -2.21 -8.27 14.45
N SER A 273 -2.25 -7.00 14.82
CA SER A 273 -1.82 -6.46 16.11
C SER A 273 -2.58 -5.15 16.39
N ASP A 274 -2.30 -4.49 17.51
CA ASP A 274 -2.86 -3.16 17.79
C ASP A 274 -2.40 -2.11 16.77
N ASP A 275 -1.25 -2.34 16.12
CA ASP A 275 -0.55 -1.38 15.26
C ASP A 275 -0.42 -1.83 13.81
N GLU A 276 -0.99 -2.98 13.43
CA GLU A 276 -0.85 -3.53 12.07
C GLU A 276 -2.18 -4.05 11.51
N ILE A 277 -2.49 -3.60 10.29
CA ILE A 277 -3.50 -4.21 9.43
C ILE A 277 -2.78 -5.00 8.34
N LEU A 278 -3.05 -6.30 8.27
CA LEU A 278 -2.80 -7.08 7.06
C LEU A 278 -3.84 -6.67 6.00
N TYR A 279 -3.38 -5.97 4.98
CA TYR A 279 -4.16 -5.62 3.81
C TYR A 279 -3.84 -6.58 2.67
N GLU A 280 -4.86 -7.25 2.17
CA GLU A 280 -4.77 -8.14 1.01
C GLU A 280 -5.69 -7.62 -0.08
N PHE A 281 -5.34 -7.90 -1.33
CA PHE A 281 -6.20 -7.57 -2.46
C PHE A 281 -6.14 -8.64 -3.54
N THR A 282 -7.20 -8.70 -4.35
CA THR A 282 -7.27 -9.44 -5.60
C THR A 282 -7.92 -8.57 -6.66
N VAL A 283 -7.27 -8.48 -7.82
CA VAL A 283 -7.76 -7.76 -8.99
C VAL A 283 -8.21 -8.75 -10.04
N VAL A 284 -9.39 -8.49 -10.61
CA VAL A 284 -9.94 -9.22 -11.75
C VAL A 284 -10.26 -8.21 -12.85
N ASP A 285 -9.69 -8.41 -14.04
CA ASP A 285 -10.03 -7.66 -15.25
C ASP A 285 -9.65 -8.50 -16.47
N ASN A 286 -10.62 -9.19 -17.07
CA ASN A 286 -10.36 -10.15 -18.14
C ASN A 286 -9.98 -9.48 -19.48
N LYS A 287 -10.18 -8.16 -19.61
CA LYS A 287 -9.71 -7.40 -20.78
C LYS A 287 -8.27 -6.96 -20.61
N ALA A 288 -7.88 -6.49 -19.42
CA ALA A 288 -6.54 -5.96 -19.17
C ALA A 288 -5.52 -7.03 -18.78
N TYR A 289 -5.96 -8.16 -18.22
CA TYR A 289 -5.09 -9.19 -17.66
C TYR A 289 -5.36 -10.59 -18.24
N GLU A 290 -4.35 -11.45 -18.19
CA GLU A 290 -4.42 -12.84 -18.63
C GLU A 290 -5.06 -13.74 -17.55
N GLN A 291 -4.90 -13.36 -16.28
CA GLN A 291 -5.48 -14.02 -15.11
C GLN A 291 -5.61 -13.00 -13.96
N PRO A 292 -6.43 -13.29 -12.93
CA PRO A 292 -6.43 -12.51 -11.70
C PRO A 292 -5.05 -12.46 -11.04
N PHE A 293 -4.77 -11.38 -10.31
CA PHE A 293 -3.56 -11.28 -9.50
C PHE A 293 -3.88 -10.78 -8.10
N SER A 294 -3.07 -11.19 -7.13
CA SER A 294 -3.29 -10.91 -5.72
C SER A 294 -1.99 -10.45 -5.06
N GLY A 295 -2.15 -9.56 -4.09
CA GLY A 295 -1.03 -9.04 -3.30
C GLY A 295 -1.42 -8.76 -1.86
N HIS A 296 -0.40 -8.51 -1.04
CA HIS A 296 -0.59 -8.20 0.36
C HIS A 296 0.50 -7.27 0.90
N ARG A 297 0.17 -6.54 1.97
CA ARG A 297 1.11 -5.72 2.74
C ARG A 297 0.57 -5.39 4.12
N ILE A 298 1.45 -4.89 4.98
CA ILE A 298 1.07 -4.30 6.26
C ILE A 298 0.78 -2.80 6.07
N LEU A 299 -0.32 -2.34 6.67
CA LEU A 299 -0.54 -0.94 6.99
C LEU A 299 -0.21 -0.77 8.48
N THR A 300 0.69 0.14 8.81
CA THR A 300 1.13 0.36 10.19
C THR A 300 0.39 1.54 10.80
N ARG A 301 0.14 1.52 12.10
CA ARG A 301 -0.55 2.62 12.78
C ARG A 301 0.40 3.82 12.89
N ASN A 302 -0.11 5.01 12.58
CA ASN A 302 0.61 6.26 12.84
C ASN A 302 0.68 6.53 14.35
N ARG A 303 1.65 7.36 14.77
CA ARG A 303 1.77 7.69 16.19
C ARG A 303 0.53 8.45 16.69
N PRO A 304 0.16 8.33 17.98
CA PRO A 304 -1.07 8.94 18.50
C PRO A 304 -1.20 10.46 18.28
N GLU A 305 -0.09 11.17 18.19
CA GLU A 305 0.03 12.61 17.92
C GLU A 305 -0.05 12.97 16.43
N GLU A 306 0.19 12.02 15.54
CA GLU A 306 0.19 12.25 14.09
C GLU A 306 -1.24 12.35 13.56
N ARG A 307 -1.41 13.17 12.54
CA ARG A 307 -2.68 13.48 11.90
C ARG A 307 -2.46 13.55 10.40
N VAL A 308 -3.52 13.27 9.65
CA VAL A 308 -3.57 13.61 8.23
C VAL A 308 -3.68 15.13 8.11
N TYR A 309 -2.81 15.73 7.30
CA TYR A 309 -2.82 17.16 7.01
C TYR A 309 -3.50 17.47 5.67
N GLU A 310 -3.85 18.73 5.48
CA GLU A 310 -4.37 19.21 4.20
C GLU A 310 -3.32 19.08 3.10
N TYR A 311 -3.73 18.55 1.94
CA TYR A 311 -2.93 18.54 0.72
C TYR A 311 -3.50 19.56 -0.28
N ALA A 312 -3.00 20.78 -0.20
CA ALA A 312 -3.44 21.94 -0.99
C ALA A 312 -2.91 21.87 -2.45
N CYS A 313 -3.40 20.91 -3.24
CA CYS A 313 -2.90 20.67 -4.61
C CYS A 313 -3.26 21.80 -5.58
N HIS A 314 -4.45 22.40 -5.43
CA HIS A 314 -4.92 23.42 -6.35
C HIS A 314 -4.28 24.79 -6.06
N GLU A 315 -3.96 25.06 -4.80
CA GLU A 315 -3.42 26.30 -4.30
C GLU A 315 -1.99 26.52 -4.81
N GLY A 316 -1.86 27.34 -5.85
CA GLY A 316 -0.56 27.62 -6.46
C GLY A 316 -0.16 26.62 -7.56
N ASN A 317 -1.08 25.79 -8.07
CA ASN A 317 -0.83 25.00 -9.27
C ASN A 317 -0.85 25.88 -10.53
N TYR A 318 0.28 26.53 -10.82
CA TYR A 318 0.51 27.28 -12.06
C TYR A 318 1.04 26.39 -13.19
N SER A 319 1.46 25.16 -12.88
CA SER A 319 2.07 24.22 -13.83
C SER A 319 1.12 23.88 -14.97
N LEU A 320 -0.14 23.55 -14.67
CA LEU A 320 -1.11 23.18 -15.70
C LEU A 320 -1.40 24.33 -16.69
N PRO A 321 -1.73 25.56 -16.26
CA PRO A 321 -1.81 26.71 -17.16
C PRO A 321 -0.52 26.96 -17.95
N GLY A 322 0.64 26.83 -17.32
CA GLY A 322 1.95 27.05 -17.94
C GLY A 322 2.26 26.04 -19.06
N ILE A 323 2.02 24.75 -18.81
CA ILE A 323 2.20 23.67 -19.78
C ILE A 323 1.32 23.91 -21.01
N LEU A 324 0.03 24.20 -20.79
CA LEU A 324 -0.92 24.42 -21.87
C LEU A 324 -0.59 25.70 -22.66
N ALA A 325 -0.19 26.78 -21.97
CA ALA A 325 0.24 28.02 -22.64
C ALA A 325 1.50 27.82 -23.48
N GLY A 326 2.48 27.06 -22.98
CA GLY A 326 3.68 26.69 -23.74
C GLY A 326 3.35 25.90 -25.01
N ALA A 327 2.40 24.96 -24.92
CA ALA A 327 1.93 24.22 -26.10
C ALA A 327 1.26 25.14 -27.14
N ARG A 328 0.37 26.05 -26.70
CA ARG A 328 -0.26 27.03 -27.61
C ARG A 328 0.77 27.96 -28.27
N ARG A 329 1.85 28.29 -27.56
CA ARG A 329 2.96 29.08 -28.12
C ARG A 329 3.69 28.32 -29.22
N LEU A 330 4.03 27.04 -29.00
CA LEU A 330 4.67 26.19 -30.00
C LEU A 330 3.81 26.01 -31.25
N GLU A 331 2.50 25.81 -31.09
CA GLU A 331 1.57 25.76 -32.22
C GLU A 331 1.57 27.05 -33.04
N SER A 332 1.62 28.20 -32.37
CA SER A 332 1.71 29.50 -33.04
C SER A 332 3.03 29.70 -33.79
N GLU A 333 4.14 29.12 -33.31
CA GLU A 333 5.45 29.22 -33.96
C GLU A 333 5.57 28.26 -35.16
N ASN A 334 4.95 27.08 -35.08
CA ASN A 334 4.97 26.05 -36.13
C ASN A 334 3.95 26.27 -37.26
N ASN A 335 2.97 27.16 -37.07
CA ASN A 335 1.95 27.51 -38.07
C ASN A 335 2.35 28.72 -38.96
N ASN A 336 3.62 29.16 -38.93
CA ASN A 336 4.22 30.13 -39.85
C ASN A 336 5.17 29.44 -40.84
#